data_AF-A0A8S4GQS4-F1
#
_entry.id   AF-A0A8S4GQS4-F1
#
_cell.length_a   1.000
_cell.length_b   1.000
_cell.length_c   1.000
_cell.angle_alpha   90.00
_cell.angle_beta   90.00
_cell.angle_gamma   90.00
#
_symmetry.space_group_name_H-M   'P 1'
#
loop_
_entity.id
_entity.type
_entity.pdbx_description
1 polymer ?
#
loop_
_entity_poly.entity_id
_entity_poly.type
_entity_poly.pdbx_seq_one_letter_code
_entity_poly.pdbx_strand_id
1 'polypeptide(L)'
;MGYTRDLDRVGAEEGDPVALLPPLHFIFLGYSKLFAAKIAERGFELMGKTDVRFVEGLWKVMRDVFRYRPSITASQFLLKGYAERKAILVYDLAELCRKWHERLAR
;
A
#
# COMPACT_ATOMS: atom_id res chain seq x y z
N MET A 1 1.81 5.90 -16.23
CA MET A 1 0.64 5.01 -16.41
C MET A 1 -0.36 5.40 -15.34
N GLY A 2 -1.50 5.96 -15.75
CA GLY A 2 -2.58 6.28 -14.80
C GLY A 2 -3.18 4.99 -14.23
N TYR A 3 -3.73 5.07 -13.01
CA TYR A 3 -4.55 4.01 -12.45
C TYR A 3 -5.86 3.96 -13.24
N THR A 4 -6.01 2.99 -14.15
CA THR A 4 -7.18 2.86 -15.04
C THR A 4 -8.22 1.86 -14.54
N ARG A 5 -7.98 1.24 -13.38
CA ARG A 5 -8.91 0.26 -12.81
C ARG A 5 -9.92 0.99 -11.95
N ASP A 6 -11.20 0.75 -12.18
CA ASP A 6 -12.24 1.20 -11.25
C ASP A 6 -12.00 0.55 -9.88
N LEU A 7 -12.11 1.38 -8.83
CA LEU A 7 -12.11 0.88 -7.47
C LEU A 7 -13.41 0.11 -7.23
N ASP A 8 -13.29 -1.15 -6.83
CA ASP A 8 -14.45 -1.93 -6.38
C ASP A 8 -14.97 -1.33 -5.06
N ARG A 9 -15.94 -0.42 -5.18
CA ARG A 9 -16.51 0.31 -4.05
C ARG A 9 -17.25 -0.62 -3.09
N VAL A 10 -18.01 -1.57 -3.62
CA VAL A 10 -18.79 -2.51 -2.82
C VAL A 10 -17.85 -3.39 -2.00
N GLY A 11 -16.84 -3.98 -2.64
CA GLY A 11 -15.82 -4.75 -1.94
C GLY A 11 -15.06 -3.91 -0.92
N ALA A 12 -14.71 -2.67 -1.23
CA ALA A 12 -14.04 -1.76 -0.29
C ALA A 12 -14.89 -1.44 0.95
N GLU A 13 -16.19 -1.19 0.77
CA GLU A 13 -17.15 -0.92 1.85
C GLU A 13 -17.37 -2.15 2.75
N GLU A 14 -17.35 -3.35 2.18
CA GLU A 14 -17.37 -4.60 2.95
C GLU A 14 -16.02 -4.94 3.62
N GLY A 15 -14.97 -4.15 3.32
CA GLY A 15 -13.61 -4.41 3.78
C GLY A 15 -13.01 -5.67 3.15
N ASP A 16 -13.35 -5.97 1.90
CA ASP A 16 -12.68 -7.01 1.12
C ASP A 16 -11.25 -6.58 0.76
N PRO A 17 -10.20 -7.32 1.17
CA PRO A 17 -8.83 -7.02 0.76
C PRO A 17 -8.64 -6.97 -0.76
N VAL A 18 -9.37 -7.78 -1.54
CA VAL A 18 -9.22 -7.87 -3.00
C VAL A 18 -9.55 -6.54 -3.67
N ALA A 19 -10.51 -5.79 -3.13
CA ALA A 19 -10.85 -4.46 -3.61
C ALA A 19 -9.76 -3.42 -3.34
N LEU A 20 -8.96 -3.61 -2.28
CA LEU A 20 -7.96 -2.65 -1.81
C LEU A 20 -6.51 -3.00 -2.20
N LEU A 21 -6.25 -4.22 -2.66
CA LEU A 21 -4.94 -4.63 -3.17
C LEU A 21 -4.51 -3.84 -4.42
N PRO A 22 -5.35 -3.67 -5.47
CA PRO A 22 -4.98 -2.90 -6.66
C PRO A 22 -4.56 -1.45 -6.37
N PRO A 23 -5.30 -0.64 -5.58
CA PRO A 23 -4.85 0.72 -5.26
C PRO A 23 -3.56 0.71 -4.43
N LEU A 24 -3.36 -0.22 -3.50
CA LEU A 24 -2.08 -0.34 -2.77
C LEU A 24 -0.91 -0.68 -3.69
N HIS A 25 -1.11 -1.62 -4.62
CA HIS A 25 -0.13 -1.91 -5.66
C HIS A 25 0.20 -0.67 -6.48
N PHE A 26 -0.79 0.13 -6.86
CA PHE A 26 -0.53 1.36 -7.58
C PHE A 26 0.26 2.38 -6.75
N ILE A 27 -0.14 2.62 -5.49
CA ILE A 27 0.52 3.59 -4.60
C ILE A 27 2.01 3.27 -4.45
N PHE A 28 2.37 2.01 -4.17
CA PHE A 28 3.77 1.63 -3.91
C PHE A 28 4.54 1.27 -5.17
N LEU A 29 3.83 0.70 -6.15
CA LEU A 29 4.26 0.13 -7.42
C LEU A 29 4.47 1.14 -8.54
N GLY A 30 3.36 1.80 -8.82
CA GLY A 30 3.10 2.48 -10.09
C GLY A 30 3.16 3.99 -10.00
N TYR A 31 2.84 4.57 -8.84
CA TYR A 31 2.76 6.02 -8.66
C TYR A 31 4.14 6.68 -8.83
N SER A 32 5.16 6.18 -8.14
CA SER A 32 6.52 6.74 -8.17
C SER A 32 7.55 5.63 -8.39
N LYS A 33 8.08 5.54 -9.62
CA LYS A 33 9.18 4.60 -9.95
C LYS A 33 10.42 4.84 -9.10
N LEU A 34 10.73 6.10 -8.80
CA LEU A 34 11.84 6.48 -7.94
C LEU A 34 11.65 5.97 -6.51
N PHE A 35 10.44 6.09 -5.97
CA PHE A 35 10.10 5.53 -4.66
C PHE A 35 10.27 4.00 -4.66
N ALA A 36 9.68 3.30 -5.63
CA ALA A 36 9.80 1.85 -5.75
C ALA A 36 11.26 1.39 -5.82
N ALA A 37 12.10 2.09 -6.59
CA ALA A 37 13.54 1.82 -6.67
C ALA A 37 14.25 2.02 -5.32
N LYS A 38 13.96 3.11 -4.59
CA LYS A 38 14.56 3.37 -3.27
C LYS A 38 14.14 2.36 -2.20
N ILE A 39 12.91 1.88 -2.26
CA ILE A 39 12.43 0.81 -1.38
C ILE A 39 13.17 -0.51 -1.69
N ALA A 40 13.35 -0.84 -2.98
CA ALA A 40 14.12 -1.99 -3.40
C ALA A 40 15.62 -1.90 -3.01
N GLU A 41 16.26 -0.75 -3.16
CA GLU A 41 17.65 -0.50 -2.70
C GLU A 41 17.82 -0.75 -1.18
N ARG A 42 16.76 -0.53 -0.39
CA ARG A 42 16.73 -0.80 1.06
C ARG A 42 16.42 -2.27 1.39
N GLY A 43 16.36 -3.16 0.40
CA GLY A 43 16.12 -4.59 0.57
C GLY A 43 14.64 -4.98 0.64
N PHE A 44 13.71 -4.06 0.37
CA PHE A 44 12.28 -4.36 0.34
C PHE A 44 11.82 -4.68 -1.07
N GLU A 45 11.84 -5.97 -1.43
CA GLU A 45 11.27 -6.42 -2.69
C GLU A 45 9.75 -6.54 -2.56
N LEU A 46 9.00 -5.75 -3.31
CA LEU A 46 7.52 -5.78 -3.29
C LEU A 46 6.93 -6.26 -4.63
N MET A 47 7.73 -6.35 -5.69
CA MET A 47 7.30 -6.82 -7.01
C MET A 47 7.29 -8.35 -7.12
N GLY A 48 6.40 -8.89 -7.96
CA GLY A 48 6.35 -10.33 -8.28
C GLY A 48 5.95 -11.25 -7.12
N LYS A 49 5.38 -10.69 -6.05
CA LYS A 49 4.99 -11.41 -4.84
C LYS A 49 3.50 -11.77 -4.86
N THR A 50 3.14 -12.84 -4.14
CA THR A 50 1.74 -13.12 -3.80
C THR A 50 1.17 -11.98 -2.95
N ASP A 51 -0.15 -11.80 -2.96
CA ASP A 51 -0.82 -10.72 -2.19
C ASP A 51 -0.43 -10.73 -0.71
N VAL A 52 -0.32 -11.92 -0.11
CA VAL A 52 0.12 -12.08 1.29
C VAL A 52 1.53 -11.54 1.48
N ARG A 53 2.47 -11.95 0.62
CA ARG A 53 3.88 -11.52 0.72
C ARG A 53 4.04 -10.03 0.40
N PHE A 54 3.21 -9.49 -0.49
CA PHE A 54 3.15 -8.06 -0.77
C PHE A 54 2.71 -7.27 0.47
N VAL A 55 1.59 -7.66 1.09
CA VAL A 55 1.07 -7.02 2.31
C VAL A 55 2.06 -7.13 3.47
N GLU A 56 2.68 -8.29 3.68
CA GLU A 56 3.74 -8.43 4.70
C GLU A 56 4.92 -7.48 4.46
N GLY A 57 5.39 -7.39 3.21
CA GLY A 57 6.46 -6.48 2.81
C GLY A 57 6.07 -5.02 3.05
N LEU A 58 4.83 -4.66 2.70
CA LEU A 58 4.27 -3.33 2.91
C LEU A 58 4.28 -2.95 4.41
N TRP A 59 3.91 -3.88 5.30
CA TRP A 59 3.98 -3.65 6.75
C TRP A 59 5.39 -3.42 7.27
N LYS A 60 6.39 -4.06 6.66
CA LYS A 60 7.80 -3.77 6.99
C LYS A 60 8.22 -2.38 6.50
N VAL A 61 7.88 -2.03 5.26
CA VAL A 61 8.15 -0.68 4.70
C VAL A 61 7.51 0.41 5.57
N MET A 62 6.25 0.23 5.97
CA MET A 62 5.56 1.18 6.86
C MET A 62 6.32 1.39 8.16
N ARG A 63 6.75 0.32 8.83
CA ARG A 63 7.49 0.43 10.11
C ARG A 63 8.91 0.94 9.96
N ASP A 64 9.63 0.49 8.95
CA ASP A 64 11.08 0.67 8.89
C ASP A 64 11.45 1.92 8.08
N VAL A 65 10.66 2.27 7.07
CA VAL A 65 10.90 3.42 6.19
C VAL A 65 10.06 4.62 6.63
N PHE A 66 8.75 4.43 6.80
CA PHE A 66 7.85 5.53 7.16
C PHE A 66 7.72 5.75 8.66
N ARG A 67 8.20 4.82 9.49
CA ARG A 67 7.96 4.81 10.95
C ARG A 67 6.47 4.90 11.30
N TYR A 68 5.60 4.47 10.38
CA TYR A 68 4.15 4.45 10.52
C TYR A 68 3.72 3.12 11.16
N ARG A 69 2.80 3.19 12.11
CA ARG A 69 2.22 2.02 12.81
C ARG A 69 0.73 1.93 12.49
N PRO A 70 0.33 1.04 11.56
CA PRO A 70 -1.08 0.83 11.24
C PRO A 70 -1.89 0.37 12.46
N SER A 71 -3.17 0.73 12.50
CA SER A 71 -4.13 0.28 13.52
C SER A 71 -4.58 -1.18 13.34
N ILE A 72 -4.25 -1.79 12.21
CA ILE A 72 -4.55 -3.19 11.86
C ILE A 72 -3.26 -3.93 11.46
N THR A 73 -3.21 -5.23 11.73
CA THR A 73 -2.09 -6.10 11.30
C THR A 73 -2.22 -6.48 9.82
N ALA A 74 -1.12 -6.96 9.22
CA ALA A 74 -1.14 -7.50 7.85
C ALA A 74 -2.18 -8.63 7.71
N SER A 75 -2.29 -9.51 8.70
CA SER A 75 -3.28 -10.58 8.71
C SER A 75 -4.71 -10.04 8.80
N GLN A 76 -4.96 -9.03 9.65
CA GLN A 76 -6.27 -8.37 9.72
C GLN A 76 -6.62 -7.65 8.43
N PHE A 77 -5.63 -7.10 7.72
CA PHE A 77 -5.84 -6.51 6.41
C PHE A 77 -6.33 -7.55 5.39
N LEU A 78 -5.75 -8.76 5.41
CA LEU A 78 -6.07 -9.86 4.49
C LEU A 78 -7.38 -10.60 4.82
N LEU A 79 -8.04 -10.28 5.94
CA LEU A 79 -9.37 -10.83 6.29
C LEU A 79 -10.46 -9.88 5.82
N LYS A 80 -11.66 -10.38 5.47
CA LYS A 80 -12.82 -9.53 5.21
C LYS A 80 -13.21 -8.73 6.47
N GLY A 81 -13.72 -7.51 6.29
CA GLY A 81 -14.08 -6.58 7.37
C GLY A 81 -13.03 -5.49 7.62
N TYR A 82 -13.12 -4.80 8.76
CA TYR A 82 -12.28 -3.64 9.11
C TYR A 82 -12.29 -2.50 8.07
N ALA A 83 -13.38 -2.37 7.31
CA ALA A 83 -13.48 -1.49 6.15
C ALA A 83 -12.97 -0.07 6.40
N GLU A 84 -13.48 0.59 7.46
CA GLU A 84 -13.08 1.94 7.84
C GLU A 84 -11.56 2.05 8.10
N ARG A 85 -11.01 1.14 8.91
CA ARG A 85 -9.56 1.14 9.24
C ARG A 85 -8.71 0.90 7.99
N LYS A 86 -9.18 0.08 7.06
CA LYS A 86 -8.49 -0.16 5.79
C LYS A 86 -8.57 1.05 4.87
N ALA A 87 -9.71 1.74 4.81
CA ALA A 87 -9.86 2.95 4.02
C ALA A 87 -8.92 4.06 4.53
N ILE A 88 -8.88 4.27 5.85
CA ILE A 88 -7.93 5.20 6.50
C ILE A 88 -6.49 4.80 6.17
N LEU A 89 -6.15 3.51 6.28
CA LEU A 89 -4.81 3.01 5.95
C LEU A 89 -4.42 3.31 4.50
N VAL A 90 -5.30 3.05 3.53
CA VAL A 90 -5.03 3.31 2.11
C VAL A 90 -4.80 4.81 1.87
N TYR A 91 -5.62 5.67 2.48
CA TYR A 91 -5.46 7.12 2.41
C TYR A 91 -4.12 7.58 2.99
N ASP A 92 -3.79 7.16 4.20
CA ASP A 92 -2.53 7.50 4.88
C ASP A 92 -1.33 7.08 4.03
N LEU A 93 -1.39 5.90 3.43
CA LEU A 93 -0.31 5.39 2.59
C LEU A 93 -0.15 6.14 1.28
N ALA A 94 -1.25 6.57 0.65
CA ALA A 94 -1.20 7.44 -0.52
C ALA A 94 -0.52 8.77 -0.18
N GLU A 95 -0.90 9.38 0.94
CA GLU A 95 -0.32 10.62 1.43
C GLU A 95 1.18 10.48 1.77
N LEU A 96 1.56 9.40 2.44
CA LEU A 96 2.96 9.10 2.74
C LEU A 96 3.79 8.93 1.47
N CYS A 97 3.29 8.17 0.50
CA CYS A 97 3.97 7.96 -0.77
C CYS A 97 4.14 9.27 -1.55
N ARG A 98 3.10 10.11 -1.60
CA ARG A 98 3.14 11.44 -2.22
C ARG A 98 4.22 12.33 -1.60
N LYS A 99 4.21 12.48 -0.27
CA LYS A 99 5.22 13.27 0.47
C LYS A 99 6.64 12.76 0.24
N TRP A 100 6.81 11.44 0.18
CA TRP A 100 8.11 10.85 -0.11
C TRP A 100 8.58 11.09 -1.54
N HIS A 101 7.68 10.97 -2.53
CA HIS A 101 7.99 11.29 -3.91
C HIS A 101 8.43 12.75 -4.06
N GLU A 102 7.68 13.70 -3.49
CA GLU A 102 8.03 15.12 -3.50
C GLU A 102 9.39 15.41 -2.86
N ARG A 103 9.75 14.68 -1.80
CA ARG A 103 11.07 14.80 -1.14
C ARG A 103 12.21 14.25 -1.99
N LEU A 104 11.96 13.19 -2.77
CA LEU A 104 12.97 12.55 -3.62
C LEU A 104 13.11 13.22 -5.00
N ALA A 105 12.08 13.92 -5.47
CA ALA A 105 12.06 14.62 -6.74
C ALA A 105 12.64 16.05 -6.65
N ARG A 106 12.98 16.50 -5.43
CA ARG A 106 13.78 17.70 -5.18
C ARG A 106 15.26 17.35 -5.14
#